data_AF-A0A2S6S280-F1
#
_entry.id   AF-A0A2S6S280-F1
#
_cell.length_a   1.000
_cell.length_b   1.000
_cell.length_c   1.000
_cell.angle_alpha   90.00
_cell.angle_beta   90.00
_cell.angle_gamma   90.00
#
_symmetry.space_group_name_H-M   'P 1'
#
loop_
_entity.id
_entity.type
_entity.pdbx_description
1 polymer ?
#
loop_
_entity_poly.entity_id
_entity_poly.type
_entity_poly.pdbx_seq_one_letter_code
_entity_poly.pdbx_strand_id
1 'polypeptide(L)'
;AGIPFFAGYFSKDIILESAWLTTSAVGKFSFALGIITVFLTALYAWRTLFLVFHGKCRSGAKVFNSVHEPSLYMIIPPVFLVIGSVVSGYVGYQYFVGSDHMSFWGNSLYTQTSISYFDLTKNISSYIKNLPILFSVLGVLIAFLLYSVFPRAPKLLAEYFLTLYNFLKNKWYFDEIYNRYLVQPILFVSKGLWKTIDQEIIDEMGPDGIAKKILSIGRRFIKIQSGYIYHYAFAMVLGLTIIVSYFLLTG
;
A
#
# COMPACT_ATOMS: atom_id res chain seq x y z
N ALA A 1 15.07 17.11 -0.12
CA ALA A 1 16.31 17.89 -0.13
C ALA A 1 16.50 18.79 1.10
N GLY A 2 15.45 19.13 1.88
CA GLY A 2 15.66 20.00 3.07
C GLY A 2 16.30 21.34 2.70
N ILE A 3 15.88 21.89 1.56
CA ILE A 3 16.42 23.15 1.05
C ILE A 3 16.00 24.24 2.03
N PRO A 4 16.90 25.16 2.41
CA PRO A 4 16.55 26.31 3.22
C PRO A 4 15.30 27.02 2.68
N PHE A 5 14.53 27.65 3.55
CA PHE A 5 13.26 28.34 3.25
C PHE A 5 12.01 27.48 3.04
N PHE A 6 12.12 26.16 2.85
CA PHE A 6 10.95 25.28 2.74
C PHE A 6 10.64 24.58 4.07
N ALA A 7 9.39 24.18 4.29
CA ALA A 7 8.97 23.47 5.51
C ALA A 7 9.79 22.21 5.81
N GLY A 8 10.30 21.55 4.77
CA GLY A 8 11.14 20.37 4.90
C GLY A 8 12.49 20.62 5.58
N TYR A 9 13.00 21.86 5.61
CA TYR A 9 14.20 22.21 6.39
C TYR A 9 13.89 22.14 7.89
N PHE A 10 12.85 22.83 8.32
CA PHE A 10 12.44 22.91 9.72
C PHE A 10 12.04 21.54 10.31
N SER A 11 11.29 20.74 9.56
CA SER A 11 10.79 19.45 10.07
C SER A 11 11.81 18.33 10.03
N LYS A 12 12.73 18.34 9.06
CA LYS A 12 13.70 17.26 8.89
C LYS A 12 14.96 17.48 9.74
N ASP A 13 15.47 18.69 9.77
CA ASP A 13 16.76 18.96 10.40
C ASP A 13 16.65 18.83 11.93
N ILE A 14 15.48 19.18 12.51
CA ILE A 14 15.20 18.98 13.95
C ILE A 14 15.24 17.49 14.36
N ILE A 15 14.81 16.58 13.48
CA ILE A 15 14.85 15.13 13.72
C ILE A 15 16.29 14.63 13.70
N LEU A 16 17.13 15.17 12.80
CA LEU A 16 18.55 14.80 12.75
C LEU A 16 19.31 15.38 13.95
N GLU A 17 19.04 16.62 14.31
CA GLU A 17 19.62 17.27 15.48
C GLU A 17 19.26 16.53 16.77
N SER A 18 18.00 16.13 16.95
CA SER A 18 17.56 15.35 18.11
C SER A 18 18.18 13.94 18.15
N ALA A 19 18.34 13.29 17.00
CA ALA A 19 19.04 12.01 16.91
C ALA A 19 20.51 12.12 17.34
N TRP A 20 21.19 13.23 16.98
CA TRP A 20 22.57 13.49 17.40
C TRP A 20 22.70 13.81 18.89
N LEU A 21 21.76 14.60 19.44
CA LEU A 21 21.73 14.93 20.86
C LEU A 21 21.51 13.71 21.75
N THR A 22 20.88 12.67 21.22
CA THR A 22 20.70 11.41 21.93
C THR A 22 22.05 10.74 22.09
N THR A 23 22.56 10.66 23.32
CA THR A 23 23.89 10.10 23.64
C THR A 23 24.01 8.59 23.38
N SER A 24 22.90 7.91 23.12
CA SER A 24 22.87 6.47 22.83
C SER A 24 23.52 6.12 21.49
N ALA A 25 24.06 4.90 21.40
CA ALA A 25 24.61 4.39 20.15
C ALA A 25 23.56 4.34 19.03
N VAL A 26 22.31 4.03 19.37
CA VAL A 26 21.17 4.00 18.45
C VAL A 26 20.85 5.39 17.89
N GLY A 27 20.94 6.44 18.72
CA GLY A 27 20.73 7.83 18.27
C GLY A 27 21.76 8.25 17.23
N LYS A 28 23.04 8.03 17.51
CA LYS A 28 24.14 8.32 16.58
C LYS A 28 24.05 7.52 15.28
N PHE A 29 23.66 6.24 15.37
CA PHE A 29 23.42 5.40 14.19
C PHE A 29 22.26 5.93 13.34
N SER A 30 21.17 6.34 13.98
CA SER A 30 20.00 6.93 13.31
C SER A 30 20.35 8.25 12.63
N PHE A 31 21.19 9.08 13.26
CA PHE A 31 21.72 10.30 12.64
C PHE A 31 22.52 10.01 11.38
N ALA A 32 23.45 9.03 11.43
CA ALA A 32 24.25 8.63 10.27
C ALA A 32 23.37 8.13 9.11
N LEU A 33 22.40 7.26 9.37
CA LEU A 33 21.42 6.82 8.37
C LEU A 33 20.58 7.97 7.83
N GLY A 34 20.20 8.90 8.70
CA GLY A 34 19.46 10.10 8.34
C GLY A 34 20.20 10.98 7.34
N ILE A 35 21.51 11.22 7.55
CA ILE A 35 22.35 11.98 6.61
C ILE A 35 22.44 11.27 5.25
N ILE A 36 22.71 9.96 5.24
CA ILE A 36 22.75 9.17 4.01
C ILE A 36 21.40 9.28 3.28
N THR A 37 20.30 9.24 4.03
CA THR A 37 18.95 9.40 3.48
C THR A 37 18.73 10.80 2.91
N VAL A 38 19.24 11.87 3.54
CA VAL A 38 19.19 13.24 2.98
C VAL A 38 19.86 13.30 1.62
N PHE A 39 21.06 12.75 1.51
CA PHE A 39 21.81 12.66 0.27
C PHE A 39 21.04 11.89 -0.82
N LEU A 40 20.61 10.66 -0.52
CA LEU A 40 19.86 9.83 -1.45
C LEU A 40 18.54 10.49 -1.88
N THR A 41 17.88 11.20 -0.96
CA THR A 41 16.63 11.92 -1.24
C THR A 41 16.83 13.04 -2.24
N ALA A 42 17.87 13.85 -2.06
CA ALA A 42 18.21 14.90 -3.00
C ALA A 42 18.58 14.31 -4.37
N LEU A 43 19.36 13.24 -4.39
CA LEU A 43 19.80 12.56 -5.61
C LEU A 43 18.62 12.02 -6.43
N TYR A 44 17.69 11.26 -5.82
CA TYR A 44 16.59 10.67 -6.58
C TYR A 44 15.60 11.73 -7.10
N ALA A 45 15.33 12.78 -6.32
CA ALA A 45 14.38 13.82 -6.70
C ALA A 45 14.91 14.69 -7.84
N TRP A 46 16.19 15.06 -7.80
CA TRP A 46 16.82 15.78 -8.91
C TRP A 46 17.02 14.91 -10.14
N ARG A 47 17.35 13.62 -9.96
CA ARG A 47 17.36 12.65 -11.07
C ARG A 47 16.04 12.68 -11.83
N THR A 48 14.89 12.62 -11.14
CA THR A 48 13.58 12.63 -11.80
C THR A 48 13.34 13.95 -12.53
N LEU A 49 13.71 15.08 -11.92
CA LEU A 49 13.52 16.40 -12.54
C LEU A 49 14.38 16.54 -13.81
N PHE A 50 15.64 16.14 -13.77
CA PHE A 50 16.51 16.17 -14.95
C PHE A 50 16.03 15.22 -16.05
N LEU A 51 15.62 14.00 -15.71
CA LEU A 51 15.16 13.03 -16.71
C LEU A 51 13.82 13.42 -17.35
N VAL A 52 12.90 14.03 -16.60
CA VAL A 52 11.56 14.39 -17.10
C VAL A 52 11.56 15.71 -17.87
N PHE A 53 12.22 16.74 -17.34
CA PHE A 53 12.11 18.10 -17.90
C PHE A 53 13.31 18.53 -18.74
N HIS A 54 14.52 18.08 -18.41
CA HIS A 54 15.77 18.55 -19.06
C HIS A 54 16.39 17.49 -19.99
N GLY A 55 15.92 16.26 -19.93
CA GLY A 55 16.39 15.14 -20.72
C GLY A 55 15.76 15.10 -22.11
N LYS A 56 16.35 14.32 -23.01
CA LYS A 56 15.74 14.04 -24.31
C LYS A 56 14.45 13.23 -24.10
N CYS A 57 13.36 13.70 -24.71
CA CYS A 57 12.09 12.99 -24.69
C CYS A 57 12.28 11.56 -25.25
N ARG A 58 11.88 10.57 -24.45
CA ARG A 58 11.94 9.14 -24.83
C ARG A 58 10.61 8.64 -25.42
N SER A 59 9.60 9.49 -25.47
CA SER A 59 8.28 9.16 -25.99
C SER A 59 8.22 9.32 -27.51
N GLY A 60 7.32 8.59 -28.16
CA GLY A 60 7.09 8.70 -29.60
C GLY A 60 6.51 10.07 -29.98
N ALA A 61 6.84 10.56 -31.18
CA ALA A 61 6.46 11.91 -31.64
C ALA A 61 4.95 12.19 -31.56
N LYS A 62 4.10 11.20 -31.84
CA LYS A 62 2.64 11.32 -31.75
C LYS A 62 2.15 11.63 -30.34
N VAL A 63 2.74 10.98 -29.32
CA VAL A 63 2.35 11.17 -27.92
C VAL A 63 2.81 12.54 -27.43
N PHE A 64 4.03 12.96 -27.81
CA PHE A 64 4.55 14.27 -27.43
C PHE A 64 3.69 15.41 -27.98
N ASN A 65 3.25 15.33 -29.23
CA ASN A 65 2.39 16.35 -29.84
C ASN A 65 0.99 16.44 -29.22
N SER A 66 0.55 15.40 -28.49
CA SER A 66 -0.70 15.42 -27.73
C SER A 66 -0.56 15.93 -26.29
N VAL A 67 0.67 16.20 -25.82
CA VAL A 67 0.89 16.76 -24.49
C VAL A 67 0.51 18.23 -24.51
N HIS A 68 -0.39 18.61 -23.61
CA HIS A 68 -0.81 19.99 -23.41
C HIS A 68 -0.72 20.34 -21.92
N GLU A 69 -0.68 21.65 -21.63
CA GLU A 69 -0.73 22.16 -20.26
C GLU A 69 -2.03 21.69 -19.56
N PRO A 70 -1.97 21.35 -18.26
CA PRO A 70 -3.15 20.94 -17.53
C PRO A 70 -4.13 22.11 -17.38
N SER A 71 -5.41 21.78 -17.20
CA SER A 71 -6.45 22.80 -16.98
C SER A 71 -6.21 23.54 -15.66
N LEU A 72 -6.72 24.78 -15.56
CA LEU A 72 -6.57 25.61 -14.36
C LEU A 72 -7.03 24.90 -13.07
N TYR A 73 -8.10 24.10 -13.14
CA TYR A 73 -8.63 23.36 -12.00
C TYR A 73 -7.65 22.30 -11.45
N MET A 74 -6.74 21.79 -12.28
CA MET A 74 -5.70 20.87 -11.85
C MET A 74 -4.47 21.61 -11.27
N ILE A 75 -4.26 22.88 -11.67
CA ILE A 75 -3.15 23.73 -11.20
C ILE A 75 -3.46 24.38 -9.85
N ILE A 76 -4.72 24.76 -9.60
CA ILE A 76 -5.11 25.47 -8.37
C ILE A 76 -4.74 24.69 -7.09
N PRO A 77 -5.07 23.38 -6.95
CA PRO A 77 -4.70 22.62 -5.75
C PRO A 77 -3.19 22.58 -5.45
N PRO A 78 -2.29 22.23 -6.40
CA PRO A 78 -0.85 22.23 -6.11
C PRO A 78 -0.29 23.61 -5.84
N VAL A 79 -0.83 24.70 -6.41
CA VAL A 79 -0.40 26.07 -6.06
C VAL A 79 -0.65 26.36 -4.57
N PHE A 80 -1.83 26.00 -4.07
CA PHE A 80 -2.14 26.16 -2.64
C PHE A 80 -1.22 25.30 -1.76
N LEU A 81 -0.92 24.07 -2.20
CA LEU A 81 0.03 23.20 -1.51
C LEU A 81 1.46 23.77 -1.50
N VAL A 82 1.91 24.39 -2.59
CA VAL A 82 3.23 25.05 -2.65
C VAL A 82 3.29 26.21 -1.65
N ILE A 83 2.26 27.07 -1.61
CA ILE A 83 2.18 28.16 -0.62
C ILE A 83 2.22 27.59 0.80
N GLY A 84 1.43 26.56 1.09
CA GLY A 84 1.45 25.86 2.36
C GLY A 84 2.83 25.29 2.70
N SER A 85 3.54 24.71 1.72
CA SER A 85 4.87 24.11 1.92
C SER A 85 5.97 25.13 2.24
N VAL A 86 5.77 26.40 1.86
CA VAL A 86 6.70 27.49 2.22
C VAL A 86 6.32 28.07 3.58
N VAL A 87 5.04 28.44 3.76
CA VAL A 87 4.57 29.18 4.94
C VAL A 87 4.51 28.32 6.20
N SER A 88 4.05 27.06 6.09
CA SER A 88 3.83 26.19 7.26
C SER A 88 5.10 25.94 8.08
N GLY A 89 6.28 25.90 7.43
CA GLY A 89 7.55 25.73 8.12
C GLY A 89 7.84 26.90 9.06
N TYR A 90 7.72 28.12 8.56
CA TYR A 90 7.99 29.34 9.33
C TYR A 90 7.00 29.54 10.48
N VAL A 91 5.71 29.39 10.19
CA VAL A 91 4.65 29.59 11.19
C VAL A 91 4.66 28.46 12.22
N GLY A 92 4.77 27.21 11.76
CA GLY A 92 4.71 26.03 12.62
C GLY A 92 5.94 25.86 13.50
N TYR A 93 7.11 26.34 13.09
CA TYR A 93 8.35 26.11 13.85
C TYR A 93 8.28 26.62 15.30
N GLN A 94 7.74 27.82 15.53
CA GLN A 94 7.66 28.38 16.89
C GLN A 94 6.72 27.60 17.81
N TYR A 95 5.58 27.15 17.29
CA TYR A 95 4.59 26.39 18.05
C TYR A 95 4.98 24.92 18.26
N PHE A 96 5.65 24.29 17.29
CA PHE A 96 5.96 22.86 17.37
C PHE A 96 7.29 22.59 18.07
N VAL A 97 8.27 23.48 17.92
CA VAL A 97 9.67 23.27 18.32
C VAL A 97 10.23 24.45 19.13
N GLY A 98 9.79 25.67 18.82
CA GLY A 98 10.28 26.91 19.42
C GLY A 98 9.86 27.12 20.87
N SER A 99 9.89 28.37 21.34
CA SER A 99 9.58 28.72 22.74
C SER A 99 8.21 28.25 23.21
N ASP A 100 7.24 28.23 22.30
CA ASP A 100 5.82 28.07 22.65
C ASP A 100 5.36 26.60 22.63
N HIS A 101 6.27 25.66 22.33
CA HIS A 101 5.96 24.23 22.22
C HIS A 101 5.32 23.64 23.48
N MET A 102 5.75 24.07 24.67
CA MET A 102 5.17 23.65 25.94
C MET A 102 3.69 24.04 26.04
N SER A 103 3.35 25.25 25.57
CA SER A 103 1.96 25.74 25.60
C SER A 103 1.09 25.08 24.53
N PHE A 104 1.65 24.81 23.35
CA PHE A 104 0.93 24.22 22.23
C PHE A 104 0.61 22.74 22.47
N TRP A 105 1.60 21.96 22.93
CA TRP A 105 1.42 20.53 23.18
C TRP A 105 0.80 20.22 24.55
N GLY A 106 0.98 21.11 25.54
CA GLY A 106 0.49 20.90 26.90
C GLY A 106 0.93 19.53 27.45
N ASN A 107 -0.04 18.72 27.89
CA ASN A 107 0.20 17.39 28.44
C ASN A 107 0.15 16.24 27.40
N SER A 108 0.07 16.56 26.11
CA SER A 108 -0.07 15.53 25.06
C SER A 108 1.22 14.77 24.76
N LEU A 109 2.38 15.39 25.00
CA LEU A 109 3.69 14.78 24.76
C LEU A 109 4.37 14.44 26.08
N TYR A 110 4.72 13.17 26.25
CA TYR A 110 5.57 12.74 27.36
C TYR A 110 7.04 13.02 27.03
N THR A 111 7.63 14.01 27.69
CA THR A 111 9.06 14.31 27.58
C THR A 111 9.80 13.84 28.82
N GLN A 112 10.67 12.83 28.68
CA GLN A 112 11.34 12.17 29.81
C GLN A 112 12.50 12.98 30.44
N THR A 113 12.77 14.20 29.98
CA THR A 113 13.87 15.02 30.50
C THR A 113 13.40 16.40 30.95
N SER A 114 13.85 16.82 32.14
CA SER A 114 13.67 18.14 32.74
C SER A 114 14.48 19.25 32.03
N ILE A 115 15.22 18.90 30.97
CA ILE A 115 16.03 19.82 30.18
C ILE A 115 15.24 20.08 28.90
N SER A 116 14.88 21.34 28.67
CA SER A 116 14.21 21.76 27.44
C SER A 116 15.08 21.39 26.23
N TYR A 117 14.61 20.48 25.38
CA TYR A 117 15.29 20.11 24.12
C TYR A 117 15.62 21.33 23.25
N PHE A 118 14.86 22.41 23.41
CA PHE A 118 15.10 23.70 22.77
C PHE A 118 16.44 24.35 23.16
N ASP A 119 16.88 24.22 24.41
CA ASP A 119 18.16 24.80 24.86
C ASP A 119 19.36 23.95 24.40
N LEU A 120 19.17 22.63 24.29
CA LEU A 120 20.19 21.72 23.77
C LEU A 120 20.38 21.90 22.25
N THR A 121 19.30 22.09 21.49
CA THR A 121 19.38 22.34 20.03
C THR A 121 20.05 23.68 19.71
N LYS A 122 19.89 24.71 20.56
CA LYS A 122 20.64 25.97 20.40
C LYS A 122 22.15 25.80 20.52
N ASN A 123 22.61 24.92 21.40
CA ASN A 123 24.03 24.68 21.68
C ASN A 123 24.70 23.63 20.78
N ILE A 124 23.98 23.02 19.82
CA ILE A 124 24.59 22.13 18.83
C ILE A 124 25.57 22.92 17.95
N SER A 125 26.75 22.33 17.73
CA SER A 125 27.76 22.87 16.81
C SER A 125 27.17 23.19 15.43
N SER A 126 27.48 24.38 14.92
CA SER A 126 27.05 24.83 13.58
C SER A 126 27.43 23.87 12.47
N TYR A 127 28.52 23.10 12.64
CA TYR A 127 28.94 22.07 11.71
C TYR A 127 27.87 20.99 11.51
N ILE A 128 27.24 20.55 12.60
CA ILE A 128 26.24 19.47 12.59
C ILE A 128 24.94 19.95 11.97
N LYS A 129 24.54 21.20 12.27
CA LYS A 129 23.35 21.83 11.67
C LYS A 129 23.46 21.97 10.16
N ASN A 130 24.64 22.30 9.65
CA ASN A 130 24.86 22.52 8.22
C ASN A 130 25.14 21.23 7.43
N LEU A 131 25.36 20.11 8.12
CA LEU A 131 25.75 18.84 7.49
C LEU A 131 24.65 18.24 6.60
N PRO A 132 23.36 18.22 6.99
CA PRO A 132 22.27 17.80 6.11
C PRO A 132 22.20 18.63 4.82
N ILE A 133 22.37 19.96 4.91
CA ILE A 133 22.38 20.85 3.74
C ILE A 133 23.53 20.48 2.82
N LEU A 134 24.74 20.30 3.35
CA LEU A 134 25.91 19.92 2.56
C LEU A 134 25.67 18.62 1.79
N PHE A 135 25.16 17.58 2.46
CA PHE A 135 24.87 16.30 1.83
C PHE A 135 23.72 16.38 0.82
N SER A 136 22.72 17.23 1.04
CA SER A 136 21.68 17.50 0.04
C SER A 136 22.27 18.12 -1.22
N VAL A 137 23.12 19.16 -1.07
CA VAL A 137 23.80 19.81 -2.20
C VAL A 137 24.69 18.82 -2.95
N LEU A 138 25.44 17.97 -2.24
CA LEU A 138 26.21 16.89 -2.86
C LEU A 138 25.33 15.92 -3.65
N GLY A 139 24.15 15.57 -3.13
CA GLY A 139 23.17 14.73 -3.83
C GLY A 139 22.67 15.39 -5.13
N VAL A 140 22.39 16.69 -5.10
CA VAL A 140 22.02 17.48 -6.28
C VAL A 140 23.15 17.51 -7.31
N LEU A 141 24.37 17.80 -6.87
CA LEU A 141 25.56 17.88 -7.72
C LEU A 141 25.84 16.54 -8.41
N ILE A 142 25.80 15.43 -7.65
CA ILE A 142 25.99 14.09 -8.21
C ILE A 142 24.88 13.74 -9.20
N ALA A 143 23.62 14.08 -8.91
CA ALA A 143 22.53 13.88 -9.87
C ALA A 143 22.74 14.69 -11.16
N PHE A 144 23.15 15.95 -11.04
CA PHE A 144 23.45 16.81 -12.20
C PHE A 144 24.59 16.24 -13.05
N LEU A 145 25.70 15.83 -12.42
CA LEU A 145 26.84 15.24 -13.14
C LEU A 145 26.46 13.94 -13.86
N LEU A 146 25.71 13.04 -13.20
CA LEU A 146 25.36 11.74 -13.75
C LEU A 146 24.28 11.80 -14.84
N TYR A 147 23.30 12.69 -14.72
CA TYR A 147 22.14 12.70 -15.63
C TYR A 147 22.16 13.82 -16.66
N SER A 148 22.87 14.93 -16.40
CA SER A 148 22.97 16.05 -17.35
C SER A 148 24.32 16.06 -18.08
N VAL A 149 25.43 15.85 -17.39
CA VAL A 149 26.78 15.96 -18.00
C VAL A 149 27.25 14.64 -18.62
N PHE A 150 27.14 13.53 -17.88
CA PHE A 150 27.63 12.21 -18.30
C PHE A 150 26.52 11.15 -18.34
N PRO A 151 25.55 11.26 -19.27
CA PRO A 151 24.35 10.40 -19.29
C PRO A 151 24.63 8.91 -19.52
N ARG A 152 25.84 8.53 -19.92
CA ARG A 152 26.28 7.12 -20.05
C ARG A 152 26.70 6.51 -18.71
N ALA A 153 27.13 7.31 -17.74
CA ALA A 153 27.68 6.82 -16.48
C ALA A 153 26.70 5.99 -15.64
N PRO A 154 25.39 6.36 -15.50
CA PRO A 154 24.43 5.54 -14.76
C PRO A 154 24.27 4.13 -15.33
N LYS A 155 24.34 3.99 -16.66
CA LYS A 155 24.22 2.68 -17.33
C LYS A 155 25.43 1.81 -17.03
N LEU A 156 26.63 2.37 -17.12
CA LEU A 156 27.88 1.67 -16.82
C LEU A 156 27.94 1.22 -15.35
N LEU A 157 27.51 2.09 -14.42
CA LEU A 157 27.42 1.75 -13.00
C LEU A 157 26.45 0.59 -12.73
N ALA A 158 25.31 0.57 -13.43
CA ALA A 158 24.33 -0.51 -13.31
C ALA A 158 24.86 -1.84 -13.88
N GLU A 159 25.63 -1.81 -14.97
CA GLU A 159 26.26 -2.99 -15.56
C GLU A 159 27.39 -3.53 -14.66
N TYR A 160 28.17 -2.65 -14.02
CA TYR A 160 29.24 -3.05 -13.10
C TYR A 160 28.69 -3.65 -11.79
N PHE A 161 27.65 -3.03 -11.20
CA PHE A 161 27.03 -3.49 -9.95
C PHE A 161 25.69 -4.22 -10.19
N LEU A 162 25.68 -5.18 -11.12
CA LEU A 162 24.44 -5.84 -11.56
C LEU A 162 23.61 -6.44 -10.41
N THR A 163 24.26 -7.10 -9.45
CA THR A 163 23.58 -7.73 -8.30
C THR A 163 22.89 -6.70 -7.42
N LEU A 164 23.61 -5.64 -7.03
CA LEU A 164 23.07 -4.56 -6.20
C LEU A 164 21.99 -3.78 -6.96
N TYR A 165 22.21 -3.52 -8.25
CA TYR A 165 21.25 -2.85 -9.11
C TYR A 165 19.94 -3.66 -9.20
N ASN A 166 20.02 -4.97 -9.46
CA ASN A 166 18.84 -5.82 -9.52
C ASN A 166 18.12 -5.93 -8.17
N PHE A 167 18.86 -5.99 -7.06
CA PHE A 167 18.28 -5.97 -5.72
C PHE A 167 17.49 -4.68 -5.45
N LEU A 168 18.07 -3.52 -5.73
CA LEU A 168 17.41 -2.23 -5.53
C LEU A 168 16.26 -2.01 -6.54
N LYS A 169 16.43 -2.43 -7.79
CA LYS A 169 15.42 -2.33 -8.86
C LYS A 169 14.19 -3.17 -8.54
N ASN A 170 14.37 -4.38 -8.01
CA ASN A 170 13.29 -5.29 -7.64
C ASN A 170 12.78 -5.03 -6.22
N LYS A 171 12.87 -3.78 -5.72
CA LYS A 171 12.36 -3.36 -4.40
C LYS A 171 12.76 -4.29 -3.26
N TRP A 172 14.00 -4.78 -3.28
CA TRP A 172 14.57 -5.68 -2.28
C TRP A 172 13.90 -7.07 -2.23
N TYR A 173 13.16 -7.43 -3.29
CA TYR A 173 12.36 -8.64 -3.40
C TYR A 173 11.28 -8.79 -2.33
N PHE A 174 10.91 -7.70 -1.64
CA PHE A 174 9.92 -7.76 -0.56
C PHE A 174 8.52 -8.11 -1.09
N ASP A 175 8.15 -7.59 -2.27
CA ASP A 175 6.88 -7.88 -2.91
C ASP A 175 6.76 -9.38 -3.28
N GLU A 176 7.84 -9.97 -3.79
CA GLU A 176 7.89 -11.39 -4.16
C GLU A 176 7.85 -12.30 -2.94
N ILE A 177 8.57 -11.95 -1.87
CA ILE A 177 8.54 -12.66 -0.59
C ILE A 177 7.12 -12.58 -0.01
N TYR A 178 6.54 -11.39 0.07
CA TYR A 178 5.18 -11.19 0.58
C TYR A 178 4.16 -12.00 -0.22
N ASN A 179 4.23 -11.94 -1.54
CA ASN A 179 3.33 -12.70 -2.40
C ASN A 179 3.49 -14.21 -2.21
N ARG A 180 4.73 -14.71 -2.17
CA ARG A 180 5.02 -16.15 -2.06
C ARG A 180 4.64 -16.74 -0.70
N TYR A 181 4.95 -16.04 0.39
CA TYR A 181 4.82 -16.59 1.73
C TYR A 181 3.51 -16.21 2.43
N LEU A 182 2.86 -15.12 2.03
CA LEU A 182 1.58 -14.70 2.62
C LEU A 182 0.43 -14.84 1.63
N VAL A 183 0.51 -14.20 0.45
CA VAL A 183 -0.64 -14.12 -0.46
C VAL A 183 -1.01 -15.48 -1.07
N GLN A 184 -0.05 -16.20 -1.65
CA GLN A 184 -0.34 -17.47 -2.34
C GLN A 184 -0.88 -18.55 -1.39
N PRO A 185 -0.33 -18.77 -0.19
CA PRO A 185 -0.89 -19.74 0.75
C PRO A 185 -2.31 -19.38 1.19
N ILE A 186 -2.58 -18.10 1.46
CA ILE A 186 -3.92 -17.64 1.82
C ILE A 186 -4.89 -17.90 0.66
N LEU A 187 -4.52 -17.51 -0.58
CA LEU A 187 -5.35 -17.76 -1.75
C LEU A 187 -5.59 -19.26 -2.01
N PHE A 188 -4.59 -20.11 -1.76
CA PHE A 188 -4.75 -21.56 -1.88
C PHE A 188 -5.77 -22.08 -0.86
N VAL A 189 -5.65 -21.69 0.41
CA VAL A 189 -6.60 -22.06 1.47
C VAL A 189 -8.00 -21.53 1.15
N SER A 190 -8.12 -20.26 0.76
CA SER A 190 -9.41 -19.65 0.39
C SER A 190 -10.07 -20.37 -0.78
N LYS A 191 -9.31 -20.78 -1.80
CA LYS A 191 -9.84 -21.57 -2.92
C LYS A 191 -10.27 -22.97 -2.49
N GLY A 192 -9.54 -23.59 -1.56
CA GLY A 192 -9.92 -24.87 -0.96
C GLY A 192 -11.25 -24.78 -0.21
N LEU A 193 -11.40 -23.76 0.66
CA LEU A 193 -12.65 -23.51 1.38
C LEU A 193 -13.82 -23.24 0.41
N TRP A 194 -13.62 -22.38 -0.59
CA TRP A 194 -14.68 -22.07 -1.55
C TRP A 194 -15.16 -23.30 -2.34
N LYS A 195 -14.25 -24.12 -2.87
CA LYS A 195 -14.64 -25.29 -3.67
C LYS A 195 -15.22 -26.41 -2.80
N THR A 196 -14.53 -26.75 -1.71
CA THR A 196 -14.90 -27.92 -0.91
C THR A 196 -16.05 -27.60 0.04
N ILE A 197 -16.06 -26.45 0.69
CA ILE A 197 -17.10 -26.12 1.67
C ILE A 197 -18.32 -25.54 0.97
N ASP A 198 -18.17 -24.46 0.20
CA ASP A 198 -19.34 -23.81 -0.39
C ASP A 198 -19.95 -24.65 -1.51
N GLN A 199 -19.17 -25.00 -2.55
CA GLN A 199 -19.74 -25.68 -3.71
C GLN A 199 -20.07 -27.16 -3.44
N GLU A 200 -19.13 -27.94 -2.89
CA GLU A 200 -19.35 -29.38 -2.71
C GLU A 200 -20.22 -29.69 -1.49
N ILE A 201 -19.96 -29.08 -0.33
CA ILE A 201 -20.71 -29.42 0.88
C ILE A 201 -22.03 -28.64 0.93
N ILE A 202 -22.01 -27.31 0.83
CA ILE A 202 -23.22 -26.49 1.05
C ILE A 202 -24.19 -26.63 -0.12
N ASP A 203 -23.74 -26.44 -1.36
CA ASP A 203 -24.65 -26.47 -2.51
C ASP A 203 -25.10 -27.90 -2.84
N GLU A 204 -24.18 -28.87 -2.94
CA GLU A 204 -24.57 -30.24 -3.32
C GLU A 204 -25.30 -31.01 -2.21
N MET A 205 -25.01 -30.80 -0.92
CA MET A 205 -25.78 -31.45 0.15
C MET A 205 -27.00 -30.66 0.59
N GLY A 206 -27.00 -29.34 0.35
CA GLY A 206 -28.10 -28.45 0.71
C GLY A 206 -29.14 -28.35 -0.40
N PRO A 207 -29.39 -27.13 -0.94
CA PRO A 207 -30.56 -26.85 -1.76
C PRO A 207 -30.60 -27.68 -3.04
N ASP A 208 -29.48 -27.79 -3.76
CA ASP A 208 -29.45 -28.50 -5.04
C ASP A 208 -29.53 -30.02 -4.86
N GLY A 209 -28.87 -30.55 -3.83
CA GLY A 209 -28.97 -31.98 -3.48
C GLY A 209 -30.38 -32.40 -3.11
N ILE A 210 -31.02 -31.62 -2.27
CA ILE A 210 -32.40 -31.86 -1.84
C ILE A 210 -33.34 -31.75 -3.05
N ALA A 211 -33.20 -30.70 -3.87
CA ALA A 211 -34.00 -30.52 -5.08
C ALA A 211 -33.84 -31.69 -6.06
N LYS A 212 -32.61 -32.13 -6.33
CA LYS A 212 -32.32 -33.30 -7.20
C LYS A 212 -32.97 -34.57 -6.66
N LYS A 213 -32.92 -34.82 -5.34
CA LYS A 213 -33.57 -35.99 -4.72
C LYS A 213 -35.09 -35.93 -4.85
N ILE A 214 -35.71 -34.78 -4.57
CA ILE A 214 -37.17 -34.61 -4.69
C ILE A 214 -37.61 -34.81 -6.15
N LEU A 215 -36.90 -34.21 -7.11
CA LEU A 215 -37.18 -34.40 -8.54
C LEU A 215 -37.02 -35.85 -8.98
N SER A 216 -36.00 -36.56 -8.47
CA SER A 216 -35.81 -37.99 -8.75
C SER A 216 -36.96 -38.85 -8.23
N ILE A 217 -37.43 -38.57 -7.01
CA ILE A 217 -38.60 -39.24 -6.44
C ILE A 217 -39.85 -38.95 -7.27
N GLY A 218 -40.10 -37.68 -7.62
CA GLY A 218 -41.24 -37.29 -8.47
C GLY A 218 -41.22 -38.01 -9.83
N ARG A 219 -40.06 -38.10 -10.49
CA ARG A 219 -39.91 -38.85 -11.74
C ARG A 219 -40.22 -40.35 -11.60
N ARG A 220 -39.93 -40.95 -10.44
CA ARG A 220 -40.32 -42.35 -10.18
C ARG A 220 -41.83 -42.50 -10.02
N PHE A 221 -42.49 -41.57 -9.32
CA PHE A 221 -43.95 -41.58 -9.19
C PHE A 221 -44.65 -41.39 -10.54
N ILE A 222 -44.12 -40.56 -11.43
CA ILE A 222 -44.65 -40.41 -12.80
C ILE A 222 -44.60 -41.74 -13.56
N LYS A 223 -43.54 -42.54 -13.40
CA LYS A 223 -43.42 -43.86 -14.06
C LYS A 223 -44.40 -44.92 -13.55
N ILE A 224 -44.98 -44.73 -12.35
CA ILE A 224 -46.02 -45.65 -11.82
C ILE A 224 -47.33 -45.49 -12.61
N GLN A 225 -47.55 -44.33 -13.25
CA GLN A 225 -48.67 -44.11 -14.15
C GLN A 225 -48.39 -44.76 -15.50
N SER A 226 -48.94 -45.95 -15.73
CA SER A 226 -48.70 -46.77 -16.93
C SER A 226 -49.57 -46.39 -18.12
N GLY A 227 -50.58 -45.53 -17.95
CA GLY A 227 -51.48 -45.08 -19.01
C GLY A 227 -52.53 -46.10 -19.46
N TYR A 228 -52.48 -47.33 -18.97
CA TYR A 228 -53.47 -48.36 -19.27
C TYR A 228 -54.63 -48.37 -18.26
N ILE A 229 -55.86 -48.34 -18.76
CA ILE A 229 -57.10 -48.22 -17.96
C ILE A 229 -57.22 -49.34 -16.90
N TYR A 230 -56.80 -50.57 -17.22
CA TYR A 230 -56.90 -51.71 -16.32
C TYR A 230 -56.03 -51.58 -15.06
N HIS A 231 -54.86 -50.92 -15.14
CA HIS A 231 -54.03 -50.67 -13.96
C HIS A 231 -54.71 -49.69 -12.99
N TYR A 232 -55.44 -48.69 -13.49
CA TYR A 232 -56.21 -47.76 -12.66
C TYR A 232 -57.44 -48.44 -12.03
N ALA A 233 -58.17 -49.25 -12.80
CA ALA A 233 -59.31 -50.02 -12.28
C ALA A 233 -58.88 -50.96 -11.15
N PHE A 234 -57.76 -51.68 -11.34
CA PHE A 234 -57.17 -52.53 -10.30
C PHE A 234 -56.81 -51.72 -9.05
N ALA A 235 -56.12 -50.58 -9.20
CA ALA A 235 -55.77 -49.72 -8.08
C ALA A 235 -56.99 -49.17 -7.32
N MET A 236 -58.08 -48.82 -8.02
CA MET A 236 -59.32 -48.35 -7.41
C MET A 236 -60.01 -49.43 -6.58
N VAL A 237 -60.14 -50.65 -7.12
CA VAL A 237 -60.73 -51.78 -6.38
C VAL A 237 -59.90 -52.12 -5.16
N LEU A 238 -58.58 -52.17 -5.30
CA LEU A 238 -57.65 -52.44 -4.20
C LEU A 238 -57.69 -51.34 -3.14
N GLY A 239 -57.80 -50.07 -3.55
CA GLY A 239 -58.02 -48.95 -2.63
C GLY A 239 -59.34 -49.06 -1.87
N LEU A 240 -60.44 -49.40 -2.56
CA LEU A 240 -61.75 -49.58 -1.95
C LEU A 240 -61.74 -50.72 -0.93
N THR A 241 -61.14 -51.87 -1.27
CA THR A 241 -61.06 -53.01 -0.36
C THR A 241 -60.23 -52.67 0.87
N ILE A 242 -59.08 -52.00 0.71
CA ILE A 242 -58.26 -51.55 1.85
C ILE A 242 -59.05 -50.60 2.75
N ILE A 243 -59.74 -49.61 2.18
CA ILE A 243 -60.51 -48.63 2.97
C ILE A 243 -61.65 -49.31 3.74
N VAL A 244 -62.41 -50.19 3.08
CA VAL A 244 -63.51 -50.93 3.71
C VAL A 244 -63.00 -51.89 4.78
N SER A 245 -61.91 -52.61 4.51
CA SER A 245 -61.27 -53.49 5.48
C SER A 245 -60.73 -52.72 6.68
N TYR A 246 -60.09 -51.57 6.44
CA TYR A 246 -59.64 -50.69 7.53
C TYR A 246 -60.82 -50.21 8.37
N PHE A 247 -61.88 -49.71 7.73
CA PHE A 247 -63.07 -49.22 8.41
C PHE A 247 -63.77 -50.30 9.25
N LEU A 248 -63.87 -51.54 8.74
CA LEU A 248 -64.42 -52.68 9.49
C LEU A 248 -63.52 -53.15 10.65
N LEU A 249 -62.23 -52.84 10.62
CA LEU A 249 -61.29 -53.18 11.69
C LEU A 249 -61.17 -52.07 12.74
N THR A 250 -61.43 -50.82 12.38
CA THR A 250 -61.34 -49.66 13.29
C THR A 250 -62.70 -49.12 13.76
N GLY A 251 -63.80 -49.54 13.13
CA GLY A 251 -65.19 -49.29 13.57
C GLY A 251 -65.77 -50.53 14.22
#